data_AF-A0A528TGP2-F1
#
_entry.id   AF-A0A528TGP2-F1
#
_cell.length_a   1.000
_cell.length_b   1.000
_cell.length_c   1.000
_cell.angle_alpha   90.00
_cell.angle_beta   90.00
_cell.angle_gamma   90.00
#
_symmetry.space_group_name_H-M   'P 1'
#
loop_
_entity.id
_entity.type
_entity.pdbx_description
1 polymer ?
#
loop_
_entity_poly.entity_id
_entity_poly.type
_entity_poly.pdbx_seq_one_letter_code
_entity_poly.pdbx_strand_id
1 'polypeptide(L)'
;GGNVAENSGGVHCLKYGLTANNVLGIQMVLMNGEVVRLGGSHLDQEGYDLLGVMTGSEGLLGVVTEVTVRILKKPETARALLIGFPTSEQGGQCVADIIGA
;
A
#
# COMPACT_ATOMS: atom_id res chain seq x y z
N GLY A 1 -8.14 -6.92 4.25
CA GLY A 1 -9.34 -6.20 4.73
C GLY A 1 -8.99 -4.78 5.06
N GLY A 2 -8.77 -4.45 6.35
CA GLY A 2 -8.56 -3.09 6.84
C GLY A 2 -7.50 -2.28 6.08
N ASN A 3 -6.29 -2.82 5.89
CA ASN A 3 -5.24 -2.08 5.16
C ASN A 3 -5.66 -1.65 3.74
N VAL A 4 -6.48 -2.47 3.05
CA VAL A 4 -7.01 -2.13 1.73
C VAL A 4 -8.07 -1.04 1.88
N ALA A 5 -9.01 -1.20 2.81
CA ALA A 5 -10.05 -0.21 3.07
C ALA A 5 -9.49 1.17 3.44
N GLU A 6 -8.33 1.24 4.10
CA GLU A 6 -7.72 2.49 4.58
C GLU A 6 -6.56 2.98 3.72
N ASN A 7 -6.21 2.26 2.65
CA ASN A 7 -4.95 2.46 1.90
C ASN A 7 -3.73 2.60 2.83
N SER A 8 -3.62 1.71 3.83
CA SER A 8 -2.67 1.92 4.92
C SER A 8 -1.22 1.99 4.44
N GLY A 9 -0.47 2.91 5.03
CA GLY A 9 0.99 2.96 4.95
C GLY A 9 1.66 2.16 6.06
N GLY A 10 2.99 2.24 6.10
CA GLY A 10 3.81 1.64 7.15
C GLY A 10 5.23 2.19 7.12
N VAL A 11 6.07 1.80 8.08
CA VAL A 11 7.45 2.31 8.26
C VAL A 11 8.38 2.11 7.06
N HIS A 12 7.98 1.28 6.08
CA HIS A 12 8.74 1.00 4.87
C HIS A 12 8.05 1.46 3.58
N CYS A 13 6.97 2.25 3.67
CA CYS A 13 6.23 2.70 2.49
C CYS A 13 7.07 3.57 1.55
N LEU A 14 8.07 4.29 2.07
CA LEU A 14 9.02 5.04 1.24
C LEU A 14 9.73 4.15 0.21
N LYS A 15 10.01 2.89 0.56
CA LYS A 15 10.69 1.93 -0.32
C LYS A 15 9.72 1.04 -1.09
N TYR A 16 8.64 0.58 -0.46
CA TYR A 16 7.75 -0.45 -1.02
C TYR A 16 6.38 0.07 -1.46
N GLY A 17 6.12 1.37 -1.32
CA GLY A 17 4.81 1.96 -1.59
C GLY A 17 3.79 1.69 -0.48
N LEU A 18 2.59 2.24 -0.68
CA LEU A 18 1.42 2.04 0.18
C LEU A 18 0.69 0.74 -0.18
N THR A 19 -0.41 0.45 0.51
CA THR A 19 -1.24 -0.73 0.21
C THR A 19 -1.66 -0.77 -1.26
N ALA A 20 -2.08 0.36 -1.84
CA ALA A 20 -2.45 0.46 -3.26
C ALA A 20 -1.35 -0.05 -4.22
N ASN A 21 -0.07 0.15 -3.90
CA ASN A 21 1.04 -0.27 -4.75
C ASN A 21 1.33 -1.79 -4.67
N ASN A 22 0.80 -2.47 -3.66
CA ASN A 22 1.11 -3.86 -3.34
C ASN A 22 -0.05 -4.83 -3.59
N VAL A 23 -1.27 -4.32 -3.70
CA VAL A 23 -2.47 -5.11 -4.05
C VAL A 23 -2.50 -5.36 -5.56
N LEU A 24 -2.64 -6.63 -5.94
CA LEU A 24 -2.79 -7.05 -7.34
C LEU A 24 -4.23 -7.48 -7.65
N GLY A 25 -5.01 -7.83 -6.61
CA GLY A 25 -6.40 -8.20 -6.76
C GLY A 25 -7.10 -8.37 -5.42
N ILE A 26 -8.43 -8.31 -5.45
CA ILE A 26 -9.28 -8.55 -4.29
C ILE A 26 -10.50 -9.40 -4.66
N GLN A 27 -11.02 -10.11 -3.66
CA GLN A 27 -12.40 -10.58 -3.66
C GLN A 27 -13.18 -9.75 -2.64
N MET A 28 -14.39 -9.35 -2.98
CA MET A 28 -15.27 -8.64 -2.05
C MET A 28 -16.73 -9.03 -2.22
N VAL A 29 -17.49 -8.84 -1.14
CA VAL A 29 -18.94 -8.98 -1.11
C VAL A 29 -19.56 -7.59 -1.15
N LEU A 30 -20.39 -7.33 -2.16
CA LEU A 30 -21.16 -6.10 -2.32
C LEU A 30 -22.37 -6.07 -1.37
N MET A 31 -22.97 -4.89 -1.21
CA MET A 31 -24.13 -4.70 -0.31
C MET A 31 -25.35 -5.56 -0.67
N ASN A 32 -25.50 -5.92 -1.95
CA ASN A 32 -26.55 -6.83 -2.44
C ASN A 32 -26.21 -8.32 -2.20
N GLY A 33 -25.06 -8.64 -1.59
CA GLY A 33 -24.57 -10.00 -1.37
C GLY A 33 -23.79 -10.60 -2.54
N GLU A 34 -23.63 -9.88 -3.65
CA GLU A 34 -22.88 -10.35 -4.81
C GLU A 34 -21.37 -10.43 -4.49
N VAL A 35 -20.73 -11.51 -4.93
CA VAL A 35 -19.29 -11.71 -4.80
C VAL A 35 -18.61 -11.29 -6.10
N VAL A 36 -17.76 -10.27 -6.03
CA VAL A 36 -17.00 -9.78 -7.17
C VAL A 36 -15.50 -9.97 -6.96
N ARG A 37 -14.76 -10.10 -8.07
CA ARG A 37 -13.30 -10.17 -8.09
C ARG A 37 -12.75 -9.07 -8.99
N LEU A 38 -11.78 -8.32 -8.47
CA LEU A 38 -11.10 -7.25 -9.18
C LEU A 38 -9.61 -7.58 -9.25
N GLY A 39 -8.98 -7.34 -10.40
CA GLY A 39 -7.57 -7.65 -10.62
C GLY A 39 -7.27 -9.15 -10.69
N GLY A 40 -6.05 -9.55 -10.28
CA GLY A 40 -5.63 -10.96 -10.27
C GLY A 40 -4.13 -11.13 -10.07
N SER A 41 -3.54 -12.18 -10.63
CA SER A 41 -2.09 -12.47 -10.55
C SER A 41 -1.22 -11.68 -11.54
N HIS A 42 -1.77 -10.61 -12.10
CA HIS A 42 -1.19 -9.81 -13.19
C HIS A 42 -0.92 -8.41 -12.64
N LEU A 43 -0.08 -7.63 -13.31
CA LEU A 43 0.22 -6.27 -12.86
C LEU A 43 -0.94 -5.32 -13.18
N ASP A 44 -1.13 -5.04 -14.47
CA ASP A 44 -2.17 -4.14 -14.95
C ASP A 44 -3.26 -4.94 -15.68
N GLN A 45 -4.49 -4.43 -15.61
CA GLN A 45 -5.63 -4.92 -16.38
C GLN A 45 -6.16 -3.80 -17.27
N GLU A 46 -6.74 -4.17 -18.39
CA GLU A 46 -7.40 -3.21 -19.27
C GLU A 46 -8.67 -2.63 -18.60
N GLY A 47 -8.96 -1.36 -18.89
CA GLY A 47 -10.14 -0.67 -18.37
C GLY A 47 -9.86 0.25 -17.18
N TYR A 48 -10.84 0.40 -16.29
CA TYR A 48 -10.75 1.30 -15.14
C TYR A 48 -10.00 0.66 -13.97
N ASP A 49 -9.26 1.49 -13.24
CA ASP A 49 -8.61 1.09 -12.00
C ASP A 49 -9.61 0.98 -10.84
N LEU A 50 -10.41 -0.10 -10.85
CA LEU A 50 -11.37 -0.39 -9.79
C LEU A 50 -10.69 -0.83 -8.48
N LEU A 51 -9.43 -1.30 -8.54
CA LEU A 51 -8.64 -1.56 -7.34
C LEU A 51 -8.26 -0.26 -6.63
N GLY A 52 -7.89 0.77 -7.40
CA GLY A 52 -7.67 2.13 -6.91
C GLY A 52 -8.91 2.72 -6.27
N VAL A 53 -10.09 2.53 -6.86
CA VAL A 53 -11.38 2.96 -6.27
C VAL A 53 -11.68 2.23 -4.96
N MET A 54 -11.39 0.94 -4.88
CA MET A 54 -11.64 0.13 -3.68
C MET A 54 -10.65 0.39 -2.55
N THR A 55 -9.43 0.80 -2.88
CA THR A 55 -8.37 1.05 -1.90
C THR A 55 -8.58 2.43 -1.27
N GLY A 56 -8.77 2.51 0.04
CA GLY A 56 -9.20 3.76 0.71
C GLY A 56 -10.73 3.93 0.78
N SER A 57 -11.51 2.88 0.50
CA SER A 57 -12.97 2.92 0.55
C SER A 57 -13.59 2.97 1.95
N GLU A 58 -12.80 2.78 3.01
CA GLU A 58 -13.24 2.76 4.42
C GLU A 58 -14.42 1.80 4.67
N GLY A 59 -14.54 0.74 3.85
CA GLY A 59 -15.62 -0.25 3.94
C GLY A 59 -16.96 0.18 3.33
N LEU A 60 -17.04 1.35 2.68
CA LEU A 60 -18.28 1.91 2.13
C LEU A 60 -18.75 1.22 0.84
N LEU A 61 -17.83 0.54 0.13
CA LEU A 61 -18.11 -0.06 -1.18
C LEU A 61 -18.35 -1.58 -1.12
N GLY A 62 -18.11 -2.20 0.03
CA GLY A 62 -18.30 -3.63 0.27
C GLY A 62 -17.26 -4.20 1.21
N VAL A 63 -17.34 -5.51 1.46
CA VAL A 63 -16.48 -6.22 2.42
C VAL A 63 -15.43 -7.03 1.68
N VAL A 64 -14.17 -6.64 1.82
CA VAL A 64 -13.03 -7.39 1.23
C VAL A 64 -12.80 -8.70 1.98
N THR A 65 -12.94 -9.83 1.29
CA THR A 65 -12.81 -11.18 1.86
C THR A 65 -11.48 -11.85 1.53
N GLU A 66 -10.90 -11.58 0.36
CA GLU A 66 -9.59 -12.09 -0.06
C GLU A 66 -8.75 -10.96 -0.67
N VAL A 67 -7.43 -11.04 -0.53
CA VAL A 67 -6.48 -10.07 -1.13
C VAL A 67 -5.33 -10.83 -1.76
N THR A 68 -5.07 -10.56 -3.04
CA THR A 68 -3.85 -10.98 -3.73
C THR A 68 -2.83 -9.85 -3.64
N VAL A 69 -1.66 -10.14 -3.09
CA VAL A 69 -0.58 -9.17 -2.91
C VAL A 69 0.69 -9.58 -3.63
N ARG A 70 1.48 -8.60 -4.02
CA ARG A 70 2.84 -8.82 -4.53
C ARG A 70 3.74 -9.27 -3.38
N ILE A 71 4.43 -10.38 -3.56
CA ILE A 71 5.49 -10.83 -2.64
C ILE A 71 6.84 -10.36 -3.16
N LEU A 72 7.61 -9.72 -2.29
CA LEU A 72 8.96 -9.25 -2.58
C LEU A 72 10.00 -10.21 -1.99
N LYS A 73 11.15 -10.31 -2.65
CA LYS A 73 12.31 -11.02 -2.09
C LYS A 73 12.72 -10.34 -0.78
N LYS A 74 12.94 -11.14 0.26
CA LYS A 74 13.48 -10.65 1.54
C LYS A 74 14.84 -9.99 1.30
N PRO A 75 15.10 -8.79 1.85
CA PRO A 75 16.41 -8.15 1.71
C PRO A 75 17.49 -8.99 2.41
N GLU A 76 18.67 -9.03 1.81
CA GLU A 76 19.82 -9.77 2.38
C GLU A 76 20.33 -9.12 3.66
N THR A 77 20.12 -7.81 3.82
CA THR A 77 20.56 -7.05 4.98
C THR A 77 19.54 -5.96 5.35
N ALA A 78 19.37 -5.76 6.66
CA ALA A 78 18.68 -4.61 7.24
C ALA A 78 19.58 -3.98 8.32
N ARG A 79 19.64 -2.65 8.33
CA ARG A 79 20.38 -1.83 9.32
C ARG A 79 19.49 -0.67 9.75
N ALA A 80 19.50 -0.38 11.04
CA ALA A 80 18.83 0.79 11.61
C ALA A 80 19.91 1.78 12.09
N LEU A 81 19.67 3.07 11.87
CA LEU A 81 20.51 4.16 12.34
C LEU A 81 19.65 5.14 13.13
N LEU A 82 20.19 5.68 14.21
CA LEU A 82 19.61 6.77 14.98
C LEU A 82 20.62 7.92 14.99
N ILE A 83 20.20 9.08 14.49
CA ILE A 83 21.03 10.27 14.36
C ILE A 83 20.33 11.42 15.09
N GLY A 84 21.05 12.08 15.99
CA GLY A 84 20.55 13.25 16.71
C GLY A 84 20.93 14.55 16.02
N PHE A 85 20.01 15.51 16.01
CA PHE A 85 20.24 16.86 15.48
C PHE A 85 19.96 17.90 16.57
N PRO A 86 20.74 19.00 16.63
CA PRO A 86 20.46 20.12 17.54
C PRO A 86 19.11 20.80 17.32
N THR A 87 18.56 20.74 16.10
CA THR A 87 17.30 21.40 15.71
C THR A 87 16.47 20.51 14.78
N SER A 88 15.15 20.71 14.76
CA SER A 88 14.24 19.98 13.88
C SER A 88 14.47 20.30 12.40
N GLU A 89 14.88 21.53 12.09
CA GLU A 89 15.18 22.02 10.74
C GLU A 89 16.38 21.28 10.13
N GLN A 90 17.45 21.08 10.91
CA GLN A 90 18.62 20.31 10.46
C GLN A 90 18.27 18.84 10.21
N GLY A 91 17.44 18.24 11.08
CA GLY A 91 16.93 16.88 10.86
C GLY A 91 16.07 16.76 9.61
N GLY A 92 15.17 17.73 9.38
CA GLY A 92 14.33 17.80 8.19
C GLY A 92 15.13 17.95 6.90
N GLN A 93 16.14 18.82 6.88
CA GLN A 93 17.03 19.00 5.72
C GLN A 93 17.78 17.70 5.39
N CYS A 94 18.30 17.00 6.40
CA CYS A 94 18.97 15.72 6.19
C CYS A 94 18.05 14.68 5.54
N VAL A 95 16.78 14.59 5.98
CA VAL A 95 15.79 13.70 5.34
C VAL A 95 15.53 14.10 3.89
N ALA A 96 15.38 15.40 3.61
CA ALA A 96 15.16 15.91 2.25
C ALA A 96 16.34 15.57 1.33
N ASP A 97 17.58 15.77 1.78
CA ASP A 97 18.79 15.46 1.03
C ASP A 97 18.92 13.96 0.74
N ILE A 98 18.54 13.09 1.69
CA ILE A 98 18.54 11.63 1.50
C ILE A 98 17.48 11.20 0.47
N ILE A 99 16.29 11.78 0.51
CA ILE A 99 15.19 11.43 -0.41
C ILE A 99 15.45 11.97 -1.82
N GLY A 100 16.09 13.14 -1.93
CA GLY A 100 16.38 13.80 -3.20
C GLY A 100 17.63 13.30 -3.95
N ALA A 101 18.48 12.50 -3.30
CA ALA A 101 19.68 11.89 -3.88
C ALA A 101 19.34 10.62 -4.69
#